data_AF-A0A371D8D5-F1
#
_entry.id   AF-A0A371D8D5-F1
#
_cell.length_a   1.000
_cell.length_b   1.000
_cell.length_c   1.000
_cell.angle_alpha   90.00
_cell.angle_beta   90.00
_cell.angle_gamma   90.00
#
_symmetry.space_group_name_H-M   'P 1'
#
loop_
_entity.id
_entity.type
_entity.pdbx_description
1 polymer ?
#
loop_
_entity_poly.entity_id
_entity_poly.type
_entity_poly.pdbx_seq_one_letter_code
_entity_poly.pdbx_strand_id
1 'polypeptide(L)'
;MGATISNLLMAASQGFPPRPTFSVEQIPDLTERVALVTGDNSGIGYETCKRLLEHNARVYLAARSKEKADAAITSLKAETEKQSSSS
;
A
#
# COMPACT_ATOMS: atom_id res chain seq x y z
N MET A 1 22.06 34.59 9.65
CA MET A 1 20.61 34.88 9.74
C MET A 1 19.82 34.19 8.60
N GLY A 2 20.17 32.96 8.20
CA GLY A 2 19.57 32.27 7.04
C GLY A 2 19.00 30.88 7.34
N ALA A 3 19.15 30.37 8.57
CA ALA A 3 18.70 29.02 8.94
C ALA A 3 17.21 28.97 9.37
N THR A 4 16.59 30.11 9.70
CA THR A 4 15.21 30.15 10.24
C THR A 4 14.14 30.12 9.16
N ILE A 5 14.33 30.78 8.01
CA ILE A 5 13.36 30.76 6.90
C ILE A 5 13.34 29.38 6.23
N SER A 6 14.51 28.74 6.08
CA SER A 6 14.63 27.40 5.51
C SER A 6 13.90 26.35 6.35
N ASN A 7 14.02 26.39 7.68
CA ASN A 7 13.33 25.45 8.56
C ASN A 7 11.81 25.65 8.57
N LEU A 8 11.34 26.89 8.44
CA LEU A 8 9.92 27.21 8.36
C LEU A 8 9.30 26.76 7.03
N LEU A 9 10.00 26.98 5.90
CA LEU A 9 9.58 26.47 4.61
C LEU A 9 9.58 24.94 4.55
N MET A 10 10.58 24.29 5.16
CA MET A 10 10.61 22.84 5.27
C MET A 10 9.45 22.32 6.11
N ALA A 11 9.16 22.91 7.27
CA ALA A 11 8.00 22.52 8.09
C ALA A 11 6.67 22.68 7.34
N ALA A 12 6.48 23.78 6.61
CA ALA A 12 5.28 24.00 5.79
C ALA A 12 5.17 22.98 4.64
N SER A 13 6.28 22.62 4.00
CA SER A 13 6.30 21.60 2.94
C SER A 13 5.93 20.19 3.42
N GLN A 14 6.16 19.87 4.70
CA GLN A 14 5.73 18.60 5.30
C GLN A 14 4.24 18.58 5.60
N GLY A 15 3.63 19.74 5.90
CA GLY A 15 2.18 19.85 6.10
C GLY A 15 1.37 19.81 4.81
N PHE A 16 1.97 20.26 3.70
CA PHE A 16 1.36 20.26 2.37
C PHE A 16 2.34 19.68 1.35
N PRO A 17 2.51 18.35 1.33
CA PRO A 17 3.41 17.72 0.38
C PRO A 17 2.94 18.02 -1.06
N PRO A 18 3.89 18.20 -1.99
CA PRO A 18 3.55 18.32 -3.40
C PRO A 18 2.87 17.02 -3.88
N ARG A 19 2.16 17.09 -5.01
CA ARG A 19 1.48 15.91 -5.56
C ARG A 19 2.47 14.74 -5.72
N PRO A 20 2.06 13.51 -5.39
CA PRO A 20 2.91 12.35 -5.60
C PRO A 20 3.21 12.21 -7.09
N THR A 21 4.47 11.93 -7.40
CA THR A 21 4.93 11.68 -8.78
C THR A 21 4.73 10.22 -9.20
N PHE A 22 4.43 9.34 -8.23
CA PHE A 22 4.18 7.93 -8.43
C PHE A 22 2.68 7.65 -8.42
N SER A 23 2.23 6.83 -9.37
CA SER A 23 0.84 6.36 -9.49
C SER A 23 0.77 4.84 -9.41
N VAL A 24 -0.40 4.33 -9.02
CA VAL A 24 -0.63 2.90 -8.78
C VAL A 24 -0.48 2.07 -10.06
N GLU A 25 -0.82 2.66 -11.21
CA GLU A 25 -0.71 2.04 -12.53
C GLU A 25 0.75 1.85 -12.96
N GLN A 26 1.70 2.48 -12.27
CA GLN A 26 3.14 2.33 -12.53
C GLN A 26 3.76 1.16 -11.76
N ILE A 27 2.99 0.45 -10.92
CA ILE A 27 3.46 -0.79 -10.31
C ILE A 27 3.67 -1.82 -11.43
N PRO A 28 4.86 -2.41 -11.58
CA PRO A 28 5.11 -3.41 -12.62
C PRO A 28 4.39 -4.71 -12.30
N ASP A 29 4.43 -5.67 -13.22
CA ASP A 29 4.05 -7.05 -12.89
C ASP A 29 5.00 -7.63 -11.82
N LEU A 30 4.42 -8.22 -10.78
CA LEU A 30 5.12 -8.77 -9.62
C LEU A 30 4.98 -10.29 -9.56
N THR A 31 4.64 -10.96 -10.66
CA THR A 31 4.69 -12.42 -10.78
C THR A 31 6.03 -12.97 -10.24
N GLU A 32 5.97 -14.06 -9.46
CA GLU A 32 7.10 -14.66 -8.71
C GLU A 32 7.74 -13.78 -7.61
N ARG A 33 7.20 -12.59 -7.32
CA ARG A 33 7.63 -11.77 -6.18
C ARG A 33 6.83 -12.10 -4.93
N VAL A 34 7.50 -11.99 -3.79
CA VAL A 34 6.91 -12.21 -2.47
C VAL A 34 7.03 -10.94 -1.64
N ALA A 35 5.93 -10.53 -1.01
CA ALA A 35 5.88 -9.40 -0.09
C ALA A 35 5.36 -9.83 1.29
N LEU A 36 6.00 -9.34 2.36
CA LEU A 36 5.51 -9.44 3.72
C LEU A 36 5.05 -8.05 4.16
N VAL A 37 3.77 -7.90 4.51
CA VAL A 37 3.19 -6.61 4.87
C VAL A 37 2.81 -6.63 6.35
N THR A 38 3.30 -5.65 7.11
CA THR A 38 2.94 -5.42 8.51
C THR A 38 1.89 -4.31 8.61
N GLY A 39 0.96 -4.40 9.57
CA GLY A 39 -0.12 -3.42 9.69
C GLY A 39 -1.12 -3.50 8.53
N ASP A 40 -1.23 -4.69 7.95
CA ASP A 40 -1.98 -5.09 6.76
C ASP A 40 -3.51 -5.10 6.94
N ASN A 41 -3.99 -5.09 8.18
CA ASN A 41 -5.42 -5.28 8.46
C ASN A 41 -6.30 -4.04 8.22
N SER A 42 -5.72 -2.85 8.01
CA SER A 42 -6.49 -1.62 7.77
C SER A 42 -5.67 -0.50 7.12
N GLY A 43 -6.37 0.53 6.64
CA GLY A 43 -5.76 1.75 6.15
C GLY A 43 -4.77 1.50 5.01
N ILE A 44 -3.59 2.12 5.11
CA ILE A 44 -2.57 2.06 4.07
C ILE A 44 -2.05 0.63 3.87
N GLY A 45 -1.87 -0.15 4.95
CA GLY A 45 -1.39 -1.52 4.84
C GLY A 45 -2.36 -2.43 4.08
N TYR A 46 -3.66 -2.27 4.31
CA TYR A 46 -4.69 -3.02 3.58
C TYR A 46 -4.68 -2.69 2.09
N GLU A 47 -4.68 -1.40 1.75
CA GLU A 47 -4.62 -0.96 0.34
C GLU A 47 -3.31 -1.41 -0.32
N THR A 48 -2.20 -1.41 0.42
CA THR A 48 -0.91 -1.91 -0.07
C THR A 48 -1.00 -3.40 -0.43
N CYS A 49 -1.57 -4.23 0.44
CA CYS A 49 -1.80 -5.65 0.14
C CYS A 49 -2.65 -5.82 -1.13
N LYS A 50 -3.73 -5.04 -1.26
CA LYS A 50 -4.59 -5.06 -2.44
C LYS A 50 -3.83 -4.78 -3.73
N ARG A 51 -3.06 -3.67 -3.78
CA ARG A 51 -2.29 -3.31 -4.97
C ARG A 51 -1.20 -4.33 -5.30
N LEU A 52 -0.54 -4.89 -4.29
CA LEU A 52 0.44 -5.97 -4.53
C LEU A 52 -0.22 -7.22 -5.14
N LEU A 53 -1.41 -7.60 -4.65
CA LEU A 53 -2.17 -8.74 -5.16
C LEU A 53 -2.72 -8.49 -6.58
N GLU A 54 -3.22 -7.30 -6.86
CA GLU A 54 -3.67 -6.90 -8.22
C GLU A 54 -2.54 -6.98 -9.25
N HIS A 55 -1.28 -6.85 -8.80
CA HIS A 55 -0.08 -6.94 -9.64
C HIS A 55 0.62 -8.31 -9.53
N ASN A 56 -0.11 -9.38 -9.18
CA ASN A 56 0.36 -10.78 -9.16
C ASN A 56 1.43 -11.13 -8.12
N ALA A 57 1.69 -10.27 -7.13
CA ALA A 57 2.60 -10.63 -6.04
C ALA A 57 1.97 -11.68 -5.11
N ARG A 58 2.81 -12.53 -4.52
CA ARG A 58 2.41 -13.36 -3.38
C ARG A 58 2.58 -12.56 -2.08
N VAL A 59 1.47 -12.25 -1.41
CA VAL A 59 1.47 -11.42 -0.20
C VAL A 59 1.24 -12.24 1.07
N TYR A 60 2.11 -12.05 2.06
CA TYR A 60 1.96 -12.55 3.43
C TYR A 60 1.56 -11.40 4.36
N LEU A 61 0.51 -11.62 5.14
CA LEU A 61 -0.04 -10.66 6.09
C LEU A 61 0.57 -10.92 7.49
N ALA A 62 1.21 -9.90 8.07
CA ALA A 62 1.83 -9.95 9.40
C ALA A 62 0.93 -9.27 10.45
N ALA A 63 -0.19 -9.92 10.72
CA ALA A 63 -1.20 -9.45 11.67
C ALA A 63 -0.95 -9.96 13.10
N ARG A 64 -1.31 -9.14 14.10
CA ARG A 64 -1.27 -9.52 15.53
C ARG A 64 -2.48 -10.34 15.99
N SER A 65 -3.60 -10.26 15.28
CA SER A 65 -4.83 -11.01 15.57
C SER A 65 -5.20 -11.80 14.33
N LYS A 66 -5.41 -13.10 14.52
CA LYS A 66 -5.78 -14.02 13.45
C LYS A 66 -7.13 -13.65 12.85
N GLU A 67 -8.09 -13.27 13.70
CA GLU A 67 -9.45 -12.94 13.28
C GLU A 67 -9.47 -11.76 12.32
N LYS A 68 -8.67 -10.72 12.61
CA LYS A 68 -8.53 -9.56 11.73
C LYS A 68 -7.81 -9.90 10.42
N ALA A 69 -6.79 -10.75 10.50
CA ALA A 69 -6.07 -11.23 9.32
C ALA A 69 -6.99 -12.02 8.38
N ASP A 70 -7.76 -12.96 8.93
CA ASP A 70 -8.67 -13.82 8.16
C ASP A 70 -9.78 -13.00 7.49
N ALA A 71 -10.31 -11.98 8.20
CA ALA A 71 -11.27 -11.04 7.63
C ALA A 71 -10.65 -10.23 6.48
N ALA A 72 -9.43 -9.69 6.67
CA ALA A 72 -8.72 -8.95 5.62
C ALA A 72 -8.43 -9.83 4.39
N ILE A 73 -7.97 -11.08 4.60
CA ILE A 73 -7.72 -12.04 3.52
C ILE A 73 -9.00 -12.32 2.73
N THR A 74 -10.13 -12.51 3.41
CA THR A 74 -11.42 -12.79 2.76
C THR A 74 -11.85 -11.62 1.88
N SER A 75 -11.77 -10.39 2.40
CA SER A 75 -12.12 -9.19 1.65
C SER A 75 -11.17 -8.95 0.47
N LEU A 76 -9.86 -9.07 0.69
CA LEU A 76 -8.85 -8.90 -0.37
C LEU A 76 -9.08 -9.87 -1.52
N LYS A 77 -9.29 -11.16 -1.24
CA LYS A 77 -9.61 -12.15 -2.28
C LYS A 77 -10.85 -11.77 -3.08
N ALA A 78 -11.93 -11.39 -2.40
CA ALA A 78 -13.17 -11.00 -3.07
C ALA A 78 -13.01 -9.74 -3.95
N GLU A 79 -12.11 -8.84 -3.57
CA GLU A 79 -11.80 -7.61 -4.32
C GLU A 79 -10.86 -7.86 -5.51
N THR A 80 -9.85 -8.74 -5.37
CA THR A 80 -8.80 -8.93 -6.38
C THR A 80 -9.08 -10.06 -7.36
N GLU A 81 -9.85 -11.10 -6.99
CA GLU A 81 -10.20 -12.22 -7.89
C GLU A 81 -11.14 -11.79 -9.04
N LYS A 82 -11.94 -10.73 -8.85
CA LYS A 82 -12.83 -10.20 -9.90
C LYS A 82 -12.07 -9.53 -11.05
N GLN A 83 -10.82 -9.12 -10.84
CA GLN A 83 -10.05 -8.34 -11.82
C GLN A 83 -9.24 -9.23 -12.77
N SER A 84 -8.88 -10.45 -12.36
CA SER A 84 -8.04 -11.38 -13.15
C SER A 84 -8.77 -12.17 -14.23
N SER A 85 -10.11 -12.06 -14.31
CA SER A 85 -10.96 -12.81 -15.25
C SER A 85 -11.60 -11.94 -16.36
N SER A 86 -11.20 -10.68 -16.47
CA SER A 86 -11.74 -9.72 -17.45
C SER A 86 -10.66 -9.02 -18.29
N SER A 87 -9.49 -9.62 -18.47
CA SER A 87 -8.46 -9.13 -19.41
C SER A 87 -7.76 -10.29 -20.11
#